data_AF-A0A259D8G3-F1
#
_entry.id   AF-A0A259D8G3-F1
#
_cell.length_a   1.000
_cell.length_b   1.000
_cell.length_c   1.000
_cell.angle_alpha   90.00
_cell.angle_beta   90.00
_cell.angle_gamma   90.00
#
_symmetry.space_group_name_H-M   'P 1'
#
loop_
_entity.id
_entity.type
_entity.pdbx_description
1 polymer ?
#
loop_
_entity_poly.entity_id
_entity_poly.type
_entity_poly.pdbx_seq_one_letter_code
_entity_poly.pdbx_strand_id
1 'polypeptide(L)'
;RFVLGLDQRLNNRNFAQLVVIAQDVPAREREIARIRQLFETDFPNVRGRAVRFEYGPPAGYPVQYRLSGSDIPRLKIEAEKLRAIVAAQPQVTAVNLDWNEQSLAMRAQLDQDKIKALGLSSEQVGRVLALQLAGTRVTQFRENDLLIDVVLRTPRSEHRDVDVLRALPIGNFNGQSVTLGQIATFEPVFEDGVIWRRDRLPTISVRGDPVGAVQPDTLIAALAPKVDAFKAQLPPGFRLAIGGPVESSAKANAAIGASWPLILITTFTLLMLQLGSFSRSLLVVLTAPLGIIGVAIALLVSGQPMGFVALLGIISLSGMIMRNAVILVDQIQQDIA
;
A
#
# COMPACT_ATOMS: atom_id res chain seq x y z
N ARG A 1 22.63 -9.11 10.27
CA ARG A 1 21.17 -9.14 10.47
C ARG A 1 20.53 -8.70 9.15
N PHE A 2 19.88 -9.61 8.42
CA PHE A 2 19.10 -9.23 7.24
C PHE A 2 17.67 -8.95 7.71
N VAL A 3 17.13 -7.79 7.36
CA VAL A 3 15.71 -7.52 7.57
C VAL A 3 15.00 -8.07 6.34
N LEU A 4 14.23 -9.14 6.52
CA LEU A 4 13.36 -9.62 5.46
C LEU A 4 12.15 -8.68 5.38
N GLY A 5 12.14 -7.78 4.40
CA GLY A 5 11.04 -6.85 4.13
C GLY A 5 9.80 -7.54 3.55
N LEU A 6 9.24 -8.51 4.26
CA LEU A 6 7.96 -9.11 3.93
C LEU A 6 6.82 -8.22 4.43
N ASP A 7 6.02 -7.69 3.51
CA ASP A 7 4.81 -6.93 3.83
C ASP A 7 3.81 -7.87 4.53
N GLN A 8 3.71 -7.76 5.86
CA GLN A 8 2.79 -8.56 6.66
C GLN A 8 1.35 -8.15 6.34
N ARG A 9 0.66 -8.99 5.57
CA ARG A 9 -0.77 -8.80 5.31
C ARG A 9 -1.60 -9.30 6.49
N LEU A 10 -2.77 -8.68 6.67
CA LEU A 10 -3.80 -9.21 7.54
C LEU A 10 -4.09 -10.67 7.16
N ASN A 11 -4.36 -11.50 8.18
CA ASN A 11 -4.71 -12.90 7.97
C ASN A 11 -6.10 -12.99 7.32
N ASN A 12 -6.12 -12.90 6.00
CA ASN A 12 -7.32 -12.95 5.19
C ASN A 12 -7.47 -14.35 4.60
N ARG A 13 -8.69 -14.89 4.58
CA ARG A 13 -8.97 -16.21 4.00
C ARG A 13 -8.72 -16.29 2.49
N ASN A 14 -8.64 -15.14 1.81
CA ASN A 14 -8.45 -15.01 0.37
C ASN A 14 -7.03 -14.54 -0.02
N PHE A 15 -6.07 -14.62 0.90
CA PHE A 15 -4.68 -14.24 0.63
C PHE A 15 -3.74 -15.36 1.05
N ALA A 16 -2.78 -15.69 0.18
CA ALA A 16 -1.72 -16.63 0.46
C ALA A 16 -0.40 -16.06 -0.04
N GLN A 17 0.68 -16.38 0.68
CA GLN A 17 2.03 -15.97 0.31
C GLN A 17 2.95 -17.18 0.36
N LEU A 18 3.72 -17.36 -0.72
CA LEU A 18 4.66 -18.46 -0.87
C LEU A 18 6.04 -17.88 -1.15
N VAL A 19 7.08 -18.44 -0.53
CA VAL A 19 8.47 -18.10 -0.81
C VAL A 19 9.05 -19.20 -1.69
N VAL A 20 9.50 -18.83 -2.89
CA VAL A 20 10.11 -19.75 -3.85
C VAL A 20 11.59 -19.42 -3.97
N ILE A 21 12.44 -20.42 -3.76
CA ILE A 21 13.89 -20.30 -3.88
C ILE A 21 14.31 -20.97 -5.19
N ALA A 22 14.86 -20.19 -6.12
CA ALA A 22 15.39 -20.70 -7.38
C ALA A 22 16.85 -21.14 -7.21
N GLN A 23 17.32 -22.01 -8.13
CA GLN A 23 18.70 -22.52 -8.13
C GLN A 23 19.72 -21.43 -8.48
N ASP A 24 19.40 -20.56 -9.45
CA ASP A 24 20.24 -19.46 -9.91
C ASP A 24 19.40 -18.25 -10.38
N VAL A 25 20.08 -17.16 -10.77
CA VAL A 25 19.43 -15.92 -11.22
C VAL A 25 18.67 -16.11 -12.55
N PRO A 26 19.23 -16.74 -13.60
CA PRO A 26 18.48 -17.00 -14.84
C PRO A 26 17.24 -17.88 -14.63
N ALA A 27 17.32 -18.92 -13.80
CA ALA A 27 16.19 -19.77 -13.44
C ALA A 27 15.11 -18.97 -12.71
N ARG A 28 15.48 -18.08 -11.78
CA ARG A 28 14.53 -17.18 -11.12
C ARG A 28 13.73 -16.37 -12.13
N GLU A 29 14.37 -15.77 -13.11
CA GLU A 29 13.69 -14.94 -14.11
C GLU A 29 12.74 -15.77 -15.00
N ARG A 30 13.16 -16.97 -15.40
CA ARG A 30 12.29 -17.91 -16.12
C ARG A 30 11.08 -18.34 -15.30
N GLU A 31 11.28 -18.66 -14.01
CA GLU A 31 10.18 -19.05 -13.12
C GLU A 31 9.22 -17.89 -12.86
N ILE A 32 9.72 -16.65 -12.70
CA ILE A 32 8.85 -15.47 -12.55
C ILE A 32 7.95 -15.31 -13.79
N ALA A 33 8.52 -15.43 -15.00
CA ALA A 33 7.75 -15.36 -16.24
C ALA A 33 6.72 -16.50 -16.34
N ARG A 34 7.13 -17.74 -16.04
CA ARG A 34 6.27 -18.92 -16.04
C ARG A 34 5.10 -18.79 -15.07
N ILE A 35 5.37 -18.34 -13.85
CA ILE A 35 4.33 -18.14 -12.82
C ILE A 35 3.36 -17.04 -13.25
N ARG A 36 3.83 -15.93 -13.84
CA ARG A 36 2.95 -14.87 -14.36
C ARG A 36 2.01 -15.42 -15.44
N GLN A 37 2.55 -16.14 -16.42
CA GLN A 37 1.76 -16.75 -17.48
C GLN A 37 0.74 -17.75 -16.93
N LEU A 38 1.13 -18.58 -15.96
CA LEU A 38 0.25 -19.55 -15.31
C LEU A 38 -0.99 -18.88 -14.68
N PHE A 39 -0.81 -17.75 -14.00
CA PHE A 39 -1.94 -17.02 -13.39
C PHE A 39 -2.77 -16.24 -14.39
N GLU A 40 -2.23 -15.93 -15.57
CA GLU A 40 -2.98 -15.30 -16.65
C GLU A 40 -3.85 -16.29 -17.42
N THR A 41 -3.43 -17.56 -17.56
CA THR A 41 -4.13 -18.56 -18.39
C THR A 41 -4.95 -19.57 -17.59
N ASP A 42 -4.40 -20.12 -16.50
CA ASP A 42 -4.93 -21.35 -15.90
C ASP A 42 -5.82 -21.09 -14.68
N PHE A 43 -5.68 -19.92 -14.05
CA PHE A 43 -6.39 -19.56 -12.81
C PHE A 43 -7.15 -18.23 -12.93
N PRO A 44 -8.23 -18.14 -13.73
CA PRO A 44 -8.95 -16.89 -13.96
C PRO A 44 -9.56 -16.27 -12.69
N ASN A 45 -9.84 -17.09 -11.67
CA ASN A 45 -10.42 -16.65 -10.40
C ASN A 45 -9.36 -16.31 -9.33
N VAL A 46 -8.06 -16.44 -9.65
CA VAL A 46 -6.97 -16.21 -8.68
C VAL A 46 -6.00 -15.20 -9.25
N ARG A 47 -5.83 -14.08 -8.54
CA ARG A 47 -4.77 -13.13 -8.87
C ARG A 47 -3.46 -13.57 -8.23
N GLY A 48 -2.56 -14.08 -9.05
CA GLY A 48 -1.19 -14.34 -8.62
C GLY A 48 -0.22 -13.24 -9.04
N ARG A 49 0.81 -13.02 -8.22
CA ARG A 49 1.86 -12.03 -8.46
C ARG A 49 3.20 -12.61 -8.07
N ALA A 50 4.10 -12.76 -9.05
CA ALA A 50 5.48 -13.14 -8.82
C ALA A 50 6.37 -11.89 -8.76
N VAL A 51 6.97 -11.66 -7.59
CA VAL A 51 7.87 -10.53 -7.34
C VAL A 51 9.25 -11.03 -6.93
N ARG A 52 10.27 -10.25 -7.29
CA ARG A 52 11.63 -10.45 -6.77
C ARG A 52 11.65 -9.97 -5.32
N PHE A 53 12.57 -10.54 -4.55
CA PHE A 53 12.85 -10.03 -3.22
C PHE A 53 13.51 -8.65 -3.34
N GLU A 54 12.91 -7.63 -2.71
CA GLU A 54 13.42 -6.26 -2.75
C GLU A 54 14.30 -5.98 -1.52
N TYR A 55 15.45 -5.35 -1.74
CA TYR A 55 16.30 -4.86 -0.66
C TYR A 55 15.83 -3.47 -0.23
N GLY A 56 15.33 -3.35 1.00
CA GLY A 56 14.87 -2.09 1.57
C GLY A 56 13.52 -2.22 2.26
N PRO A 57 12.87 -1.09 2.62
CA PRO A 57 11.50 -1.10 3.11
C PRO A 57 10.57 -1.76 2.06
N PRO A 58 9.58 -2.57 2.48
CA PRO A 58 8.67 -3.23 1.55
C PRO A 58 7.95 -2.19 0.68
N ALA A 59 8.19 -2.24 -0.63
CA ALA A 59 7.76 -1.18 -1.55
C ALA A 59 6.36 -1.43 -2.14
N GLY A 60 5.69 -2.52 -1.78
CA GLY A 60 4.31 -2.80 -2.16
C GLY A 60 4.14 -3.00 -3.67
N TYR A 61 3.25 -2.21 -4.29
CA TYR A 61 3.08 -2.19 -5.75
C TYR A 61 3.82 -0.97 -6.34
N PRO A 62 4.63 -1.14 -7.40
CA PRO A 62 5.43 -0.04 -7.95
C PRO A 62 4.58 1.10 -8.51
N VAL A 63 3.47 0.79 -9.18
CA VAL A 63 2.49 1.76 -9.64
C VAL A 63 1.30 1.72 -8.69
N GLN A 64 1.05 2.83 -8.00
CA GLN A 64 -0.08 2.93 -7.08
C GLN A 64 -0.68 4.34 -7.09
N TYR A 65 -2.00 4.41 -7.22
CA TYR A 65 -2.80 5.61 -6.99
C TYR A 65 -3.77 5.36 -5.85
N ARG A 66 -3.96 6.35 -4.98
CA ARG A 66 -4.85 6.31 -3.84
C ARG A 66 -5.98 7.29 -4.05
N LEU A 67 -7.20 6.78 -4.09
CA LEU A 67 -8.42 7.57 -4.14
C LEU A 67 -9.08 7.52 -2.77
N SER A 68 -9.25 8.68 -2.14
CA SER A 68 -9.90 8.82 -0.83
C SER A 68 -11.22 9.57 -0.96
N GLY A 69 -12.24 9.18 -0.20
CA GLY A 69 -13.55 9.82 -0.19
C GLY A 69 -14.44 9.29 0.94
N SER A 70 -15.39 10.10 1.40
CA SER A 70 -16.32 9.72 2.49
C SER A 70 -17.47 8.84 2.01
N ASP A 71 -17.90 8.98 0.77
CA ASP A 71 -18.98 8.21 0.14
C ASP A 71 -18.42 6.90 -0.45
N ILE A 72 -18.60 5.79 0.26
CA ILE A 72 -18.05 4.48 -0.11
C ILE A 72 -18.64 3.96 -1.45
N PRO A 73 -19.98 3.91 -1.66
CA PRO A 73 -20.55 3.50 -2.94
C PRO A 73 -19.95 4.25 -4.13
N ARG A 74 -19.88 5.59 -4.02
CA ARG A 74 -19.33 6.42 -5.09
C ARG A 74 -17.81 6.26 -5.23
N LEU A 75 -17.09 6.10 -4.13
CA LEU A 75 -15.65 5.81 -4.12
C LEU A 75 -15.32 4.55 -4.91
N LYS A 76 -16.11 3.48 -4.79
CA LYS A 76 -15.91 2.24 -5.54
C LYS A 76 -16.12 2.44 -7.04
N ILE A 77 -17.16 3.17 -7.43
CA ILE A 77 -17.43 3.49 -8.85
C ILE A 77 -16.27 4.29 -9.46
N GLU A 78 -15.81 5.33 -8.77
CA GLU A 78 -14.71 6.17 -9.24
C GLU A 78 -13.36 5.42 -9.22
N ALA A 79 -13.13 4.56 -8.23
CA ALA A 79 -11.93 3.71 -8.19
C ALA A 79 -11.89 2.73 -9.36
N GLU A 80 -13.03 2.19 -9.77
CA GLU A 80 -13.13 1.28 -10.92
C GLU A 80 -12.87 2.00 -12.25
N LYS A 81 -13.34 3.24 -12.40
CA LYS A 81 -12.98 4.10 -13.55
C LYS A 81 -11.47 4.37 -13.58
N LEU A 82 -10.89 4.71 -12.43
CA LEU A 82 -9.43 4.92 -12.32
C LEU A 82 -8.66 3.63 -12.65
N ARG A 83 -9.14 2.47 -12.18
CA ARG A 83 -8.59 1.15 -12.53
C ARG A 83 -8.58 0.93 -14.03
N ALA A 84 -9.68 1.24 -14.73
CA ALA A 84 -9.76 1.12 -16.18
C ALA A 84 -8.77 2.04 -16.92
N ILE A 85 -8.59 3.28 -16.44
CA ILE A 85 -7.60 4.22 -17.01
C ILE A 85 -6.17 3.68 -16.87
N VAL A 86 -5.83 3.14 -15.70
CA VAL A 86 -4.49 2.56 -15.44
C VAL A 86 -4.29 1.27 -16.22
N ALA A 87 -5.33 0.43 -16.32
CA ALA A 87 -5.30 -0.81 -17.10
C ALA A 87 -5.21 -0.60 -18.62
N ALA A 88 -5.67 0.56 -19.12
CA ALA A 88 -5.54 0.92 -20.52
C ALA A 88 -4.10 1.26 -20.94
N GLN A 89 -3.15 1.37 -19.99
CA GLN A 89 -1.75 1.60 -20.30
C GLN A 89 -1.04 0.27 -20.61
N PRO A 90 -0.52 0.03 -21.83
CA PRO A 90 0.02 -1.27 -22.24
C PRO A 90 1.22 -1.74 -21.41
N GLN A 91 1.92 -0.81 -20.76
CA GLN A 91 3.11 -1.08 -19.95
C GLN A 91 2.78 -1.36 -18.47
N VAL A 92 1.50 -1.47 -18.09
CA VAL A 92 1.05 -1.83 -16.75
C VAL A 92 0.23 -3.12 -16.82
N THR A 93 0.59 -4.10 -16.00
CA THR A 93 -0.14 -5.38 -15.88
C THR A 93 -0.70 -5.57 -14.46
N ALA A 94 -1.56 -6.57 -14.31
CA ALA A 94 -2.14 -7.00 -13.04
C ALA A 94 -2.82 -5.87 -12.26
N VAL A 95 -3.47 -4.92 -12.96
CA VAL A 95 -4.08 -3.74 -12.32
C VAL A 95 -5.26 -4.15 -11.44
N ASN A 96 -5.20 -3.79 -10.16
CA ASN A 96 -6.20 -4.18 -9.18
C ASN A 96 -6.48 -3.16 -8.09
N LEU A 97 -7.62 -3.34 -7.43
CA LEU A 97 -7.98 -2.62 -6.21
C LEU A 97 -7.42 -3.34 -4.98
N ASP A 98 -7.23 -2.59 -3.89
CA ASP A 98 -6.86 -3.13 -2.57
C ASP A 98 -8.04 -3.57 -1.72
N TRP A 99 -9.23 -3.05 -2.00
CA TRP A 99 -10.46 -3.57 -1.46
C TRP A 99 -10.83 -4.86 -2.20
N ASN A 100 -11.18 -5.87 -1.42
CA ASN A 100 -11.66 -7.14 -1.96
C ASN A 100 -13.11 -6.99 -2.42
N GLU A 101 -13.60 -8.01 -3.12
CA GLU A 101 -15.03 -8.11 -3.39
C GLU A 101 -15.85 -8.15 -2.10
N GLN A 102 -17.10 -7.71 -2.22
CA GLN A 102 -18.03 -7.74 -1.10
C GLN A 102 -18.35 -9.19 -0.74
N SER A 103 -18.40 -9.46 0.55
CA SER A 103 -18.81 -10.75 1.06
C SER A 103 -20.33 -10.76 1.21
N LEU A 104 -20.95 -11.86 0.81
CA LEU A 104 -22.35 -12.10 1.12
C LEU A 104 -22.49 -12.28 2.64
N ALA A 105 -23.25 -11.39 3.27
CA ALA A 105 -23.57 -11.42 4.68
C ALA A 105 -25.10 -11.48 4.86
N MET A 106 -25.54 -12.15 5.92
CA MET A 106 -26.94 -12.11 6.32
C MET A 106 -27.12 -11.04 7.39
N ARG A 107 -27.83 -9.95 7.05
CA ARG A 107 -28.13 -8.88 8.00
C ARG A 107 -29.45 -9.15 8.69
N ALA A 108 -29.42 -9.23 10.01
CA ALA A 108 -30.62 -9.29 10.84
C ALA A 108 -31.02 -7.86 11.24
N GLN A 109 -32.13 -7.35 10.69
CA GLN A 109 -32.72 -6.09 11.09
C GLN A 109 -33.71 -6.32 12.23
N LEU A 110 -33.34 -5.87 13.43
CA LEU A 110 -34.16 -6.05 14.65
C LEU A 110 -35.22 -4.95 14.74
N ASP A 111 -36.49 -5.36 14.81
CA ASP A 111 -37.64 -4.50 15.02
C ASP A 111 -37.75 -4.14 16.52
N GLN A 112 -37.28 -2.94 16.87
CA GLN A 112 -37.23 -2.49 18.26
C GLN A 112 -38.62 -2.32 18.88
N ASP A 113 -39.65 -2.03 18.08
CA ASP A 113 -41.01 -1.82 18.57
C ASP A 113 -41.64 -3.16 18.94
N LYS A 114 -41.44 -4.20 18.12
CA LYS A 114 -41.86 -5.57 18.45
C LYS A 114 -41.11 -6.13 19.66
N ILE A 115 -39.80 -5.90 19.75
CA ILE A 115 -38.99 -6.34 20.91
C ILE A 115 -39.58 -5.78 22.21
N LYS A 116 -39.87 -4.47 22.23
CA LYS A 116 -40.47 -3.82 23.40
C LYS A 116 -41.90 -4.30 23.70
N ALA A 117 -42.72 -4.47 22.66
CA ALA A 117 -44.10 -4.95 22.81
C ALA A 117 -44.16 -6.36 23.43
N LEU A 118 -43.14 -7.18 23.17
CA LEU A 118 -42.99 -8.53 23.72
C LEU A 118 -42.22 -8.54 25.07
N GLY A 119 -41.98 -7.38 25.67
CA GLY A 119 -41.30 -7.26 26.97
C GLY A 119 -39.82 -7.70 26.96
N LEU A 120 -39.21 -7.81 25.77
CA LEU A 120 -37.81 -8.19 25.62
C LEU A 120 -36.92 -6.95 25.53
N SER A 121 -35.63 -7.10 25.86
CA SER A 121 -34.62 -6.06 25.64
C SER A 121 -33.66 -6.45 24.51
N SER A 122 -33.16 -5.47 23.77
CA SER A 122 -32.19 -5.69 22.68
C SER A 122 -30.88 -6.30 23.21
N GLU A 123 -30.54 -6.05 24.48
CA GLU A 123 -29.40 -6.66 25.17
C GLU A 123 -29.63 -8.16 25.43
N GLN A 124 -30.85 -8.56 25.83
CA GLN A 124 -31.20 -9.98 25.98
C GLN A 124 -31.13 -10.71 24.63
N VAL A 125 -31.72 -10.12 23.58
CA VAL A 125 -31.67 -10.65 22.22
C VAL A 125 -30.21 -10.83 21.76
N GLY A 126 -29.38 -9.80 21.96
CA GLY A 126 -27.96 -9.81 21.60
C GLY A 126 -27.16 -10.89 22.35
N ARG A 127 -27.44 -11.11 23.65
CA ARG A 127 -26.79 -12.17 24.43
C ARG A 127 -27.12 -13.56 23.94
N VAL A 128 -28.39 -13.84 23.63
CA VAL A 128 -28.80 -15.14 23.07
C VAL A 128 -28.15 -15.36 21.70
N LEU A 129 -28.16 -14.34 20.84
CA LEU A 129 -27.52 -14.39 19.53
C LEU A 129 -26.00 -14.62 19.61
N ALA A 130 -25.31 -13.93 20.52
CA ALA A 130 -23.87 -14.09 20.72
C ALA A 130 -23.52 -15.52 21.17
N LEU A 131 -24.28 -16.06 22.13
CA LEU A 131 -24.12 -17.43 22.61
C LEU A 131 -24.33 -18.46 21.50
N GLN A 132 -25.33 -18.23 20.64
CA GLN A 132 -25.68 -19.14 19.55
C GLN A 132 -24.67 -19.08 18.40
N LEU A 133 -24.28 -17.88 17.93
CA LEU A 133 -23.46 -17.73 16.72
C LEU A 133 -21.96 -17.84 16.99
N ALA A 134 -21.46 -17.11 18.00
CA ALA A 134 -20.03 -17.01 18.29
C ALA A 134 -19.61 -17.89 19.48
N GLY A 135 -20.57 -18.20 20.36
CA GLY A 135 -20.29 -18.75 21.68
C GLY A 135 -19.92 -17.66 22.68
N THR A 136 -20.17 -17.95 23.95
CA THR A 136 -19.84 -17.06 25.06
C THR A 136 -18.73 -17.68 25.89
N ARG A 137 -17.65 -16.94 26.12
CA ARG A 137 -16.59 -17.35 27.05
C ARG A 137 -17.15 -17.39 28.47
N VAL A 138 -17.16 -18.57 29.07
CA VAL A 138 -17.71 -18.80 30.43
C VAL A 138 -16.62 -18.77 31.49
N THR A 139 -15.43 -19.30 31.18
CA THR A 139 -14.28 -19.27 32.08
C THR A 139 -12.98 -19.38 31.29
N GLN A 140 -11.84 -19.33 31.98
CA GLN A 140 -10.53 -19.59 31.44
C GLN A 140 -9.88 -20.72 32.22
N PHE A 141 -9.35 -21.70 31.50
CA PHE A 141 -8.52 -22.75 32.06
C PHE A 141 -7.06 -22.30 31.98
N ARG A 142 -6.37 -22.29 33.12
CA ARG A 142 -4.95 -21.95 33.17
C ARG A 142 -4.13 -23.23 33.09
N GLU A 143 -3.27 -23.30 32.07
CA GLU A 143 -2.29 -24.36 31.90
C GLU A 143 -0.89 -23.72 31.88
N ASN A 144 -0.17 -23.84 33.00
CA ASN A 144 1.11 -23.15 33.22
C ASN A 144 1.00 -21.62 33.03
N ASP A 145 1.66 -21.09 32.00
CA ASP A 145 1.67 -19.69 31.57
C ASP A 145 0.64 -19.37 30.47
N LEU A 146 -0.11 -20.38 30.00
CA LEU A 146 -1.19 -20.22 29.02
C LEU A 146 -2.55 -20.07 29.69
N LEU A 147 -3.36 -19.13 29.19
CA LEU A 147 -4.77 -18.98 29.51
C LEU A 147 -5.59 -19.45 28.31
N ILE A 148 -6.37 -20.51 28.49
CA ILE A 148 -7.18 -21.14 27.45
C ILE A 148 -8.65 -20.82 27.72
N ASP A 149 -9.32 -20.18 26.75
CA ASP A 149 -10.73 -19.82 26.88
C ASP A 149 -11.64 -21.06 26.80
N VAL A 150 -12.51 -21.22 27.80
CA VAL A 150 -13.60 -22.20 27.77
C VAL A 150 -14.85 -21.48 27.26
N VAL A 151 -15.29 -21.86 26.05
CA VAL A 151 -16.40 -21.22 25.34
C VAL A 151 -17.61 -22.14 25.32
N LEU A 152 -18.73 -21.66 25.87
CA LEU A 152 -20.03 -22.30 25.73
C LEU A 152 -20.61 -21.91 24.37
N ARG A 153 -20.93 -22.90 23.54
CA ARG A 153 -21.53 -22.70 22.22
C ARG A 153 -22.45 -23.87 21.87
N THR A 154 -23.48 -23.60 21.07
CA THR A 154 -24.31 -24.63 20.45
C THR A 154 -23.57 -25.31 19.29
N PRO A 155 -23.95 -26.55 18.89
CA PRO A 155 -23.34 -27.24 17.77
C PRO A 155 -23.46 -26.44 16.46
N ARG A 156 -22.34 -26.28 15.74
CA ARG A 156 -22.29 -25.50 14.47
C ARG A 156 -23.23 -26.01 13.37
N SER A 157 -23.68 -27.26 13.46
CA SER A 157 -24.65 -27.85 12.53
C SER A 157 -26.03 -27.18 12.63
N GLU A 158 -26.38 -26.60 13.77
CA GLU A 158 -27.69 -25.99 14.01
C GLU A 158 -27.82 -24.56 13.47
N HIS A 159 -26.75 -23.99 12.89
CA HIS A 159 -26.74 -22.57 12.46
C HIS A 159 -26.37 -22.37 10.99
N ARG A 160 -26.50 -23.41 10.16
CA ARG A 160 -26.16 -23.33 8.74
C ARG A 160 -27.24 -22.63 7.90
N ASP A 161 -28.49 -22.73 8.32
CA ASP A 161 -29.63 -22.23 7.58
C ASP A 161 -30.30 -21.05 8.27
N VAL A 162 -30.63 -20.04 7.48
CA VAL A 162 -31.33 -18.83 7.95
C VAL A 162 -32.69 -19.16 8.56
N ASP A 163 -33.37 -20.20 8.05
CA ASP A 163 -34.67 -20.62 8.57
C ASP A 163 -34.58 -21.21 9.98
N VAL A 164 -33.46 -21.88 10.31
CA VAL A 164 -33.21 -22.35 11.68
C VAL A 164 -32.95 -21.16 12.61
N LEU A 165 -32.23 -20.14 12.13
CA LEU A 165 -32.06 -18.89 12.88
C LEU A 165 -33.39 -18.17 13.10
N ARG A 166 -34.32 -18.19 12.14
CA ARG A 166 -35.68 -17.61 12.31
C ARG A 166 -36.49 -18.34 13.38
N ALA A 167 -36.36 -19.66 13.46
CA ALA A 167 -37.07 -20.49 14.45
C ALA A 167 -36.43 -20.43 15.85
N LEU A 168 -35.28 -19.77 16.00
CA LEU A 168 -34.54 -19.72 17.27
C LEU A 168 -35.37 -19.02 18.37
N PRO A 169 -35.62 -19.68 19.51
CA PRO A 169 -36.32 -19.07 20.64
C PRO A 169 -35.40 -18.06 21.34
N ILE A 170 -35.86 -16.82 21.47
CA ILE A 170 -35.08 -15.72 22.08
C ILE A 170 -35.58 -15.39 23.49
N GLY A 171 -36.84 -15.68 23.78
CA GLY A 171 -37.44 -15.43 25.09
C GLY A 171 -38.86 -15.96 25.15
N ASN A 172 -39.55 -15.60 26.23
CA ASN A 172 -40.95 -15.96 26.44
C ASN A 172 -41.76 -14.70 26.73
N PHE A 173 -42.93 -14.59 26.14
CA PHE A 173 -43.92 -13.54 26.43
C PHE A 173 -45.27 -14.19 26.70
N ASN A 174 -45.88 -13.89 27.85
CA ASN A 174 -47.15 -14.48 28.28
C ASN A 174 -47.20 -16.03 28.20
N GLY A 175 -46.09 -16.70 28.52
CA GLY A 175 -45.97 -18.15 28.50
C GLY A 175 -45.78 -18.77 27.10
N GLN A 176 -45.74 -17.97 26.04
CA GLN A 176 -45.42 -18.41 24.68
C GLN A 176 -43.96 -18.08 24.32
N SER A 177 -43.31 -18.99 23.60
CA SER A 177 -41.95 -18.76 23.12
C SER A 177 -41.95 -17.79 21.93
N VAL A 178 -41.15 -16.74 22.05
CA VAL A 178 -40.93 -15.74 21.01
C VAL A 178 -39.71 -16.16 20.21
N THR A 179 -39.88 -16.28 18.90
CA THR A 179 -38.80 -16.66 17.98
C THR A 179 -38.14 -15.44 17.34
N LEU A 180 -36.90 -15.59 16.92
CA LEU A 180 -36.13 -14.51 16.31
C LEU A 180 -36.78 -13.98 15.02
N GLY A 181 -37.40 -14.86 14.23
CA GLY A 181 -38.10 -14.46 13.00
C GLY A 181 -39.33 -13.57 13.23
N GLN A 182 -39.88 -13.55 14.44
CA GLN A 182 -40.99 -12.63 14.78
C GLN A 182 -40.52 -11.20 15.03
N ILE A 183 -39.27 -11.03 15.48
CA ILE A 183 -38.67 -9.76 15.91
C ILE A 183 -37.54 -9.27 14.98
N ALA A 184 -37.11 -10.09 14.03
CA ALA A 184 -36.00 -9.80 13.14
C ALA A 184 -36.33 -10.16 11.69
N THR A 185 -36.00 -9.26 10.77
CA THR A 185 -36.02 -9.52 9.33
C THR A 185 -34.61 -9.86 8.87
N PHE A 186 -34.45 -10.98 8.17
CA PHE A 186 -33.16 -11.42 7.64
C PHE A 186 -33.07 -11.12 6.16
N GLU A 187 -32.08 -10.33 5.78
CA GLU A 187 -31.85 -9.93 4.39
C GLU A 187 -30.42 -10.27 3.97
N PRO A 188 -30.23 -10.92 2.81
CA PRO A 188 -28.90 -11.08 2.22
C PRO A 188 -28.41 -9.71 1.73
N VAL A 189 -27.24 -9.30 2.21
CA VAL A 189 -26.59 -8.04 1.84
C VAL A 189 -25.15 -8.30 1.46
N PHE A 190 -24.63 -7.48 0.55
CA PHE A 190 -23.21 -7.49 0.21
C PHE A 190 -22.49 -6.43 1.06
N GLU A 191 -21.56 -6.88 1.90
CA GLU A 191 -20.80 -6.01 2.80
C GLU A 191 -19.32 -6.03 2.46
N ASP A 192 -18.66 -4.88 2.64
CA ASP A 192 -17.22 -4.77 2.48
C ASP A 192 -16.53 -5.40 3.70
N GLY A 193 -15.83 -6.52 3.50
CA GLY A 193 -15.18 -7.24 4.60
C GLY A 193 -14.01 -6.47 5.24
N VAL A 194 -13.38 -5.55 4.50
CA VAL A 194 -12.29 -4.68 5.00
C VAL A 194 -12.45 -3.29 4.40
N ILE A 195 -12.45 -2.27 5.27
CA ILE A 195 -12.46 -0.86 4.87
C ILE A 195 -11.11 -0.25 5.23
N TRP A 196 -10.28 0.00 4.22
CA TRP A 196 -9.02 0.70 4.40
C TRP A 196 -9.28 2.19 4.60
N ARG A 197 -8.69 2.76 5.66
CA ARG A 197 -8.76 4.18 5.96
C ARG A 197 -7.36 4.76 6.02
N ARG A 198 -7.20 5.95 5.47
CA ARG A 198 -5.98 6.75 5.58
C ARG A 198 -6.36 8.18 5.96
N ASP A 199 -5.68 8.72 6.97
CA ASP A 199 -5.99 10.05 7.50
C ASP A 199 -7.48 10.20 7.84
N ARG A 200 -8.06 9.13 8.42
CA ARG A 200 -9.48 8.96 8.78
C ARG A 200 -10.48 8.89 7.60
N LEU A 201 -10.02 8.94 6.35
CA LEU A 201 -10.87 8.81 5.17
C LEU A 201 -10.81 7.40 4.56
N PRO A 202 -11.94 6.78 4.20
CA PRO A 202 -11.95 5.58 3.35
C PRO A 202 -11.12 5.82 2.09
N THR A 203 -10.23 4.89 1.78
CA THR A 203 -9.29 5.01 0.67
C THR A 203 -9.18 3.69 -0.07
N ILE A 204 -9.32 3.74 -1.39
CA ILE A 204 -9.08 2.62 -2.29
C ILE A 204 -7.78 2.90 -3.05
N SER A 205 -6.86 1.95 -3.01
CA SER A 205 -5.63 1.97 -3.80
C SER A 205 -5.81 1.19 -5.09
N VAL A 206 -5.69 1.88 -6.22
CA VAL A 206 -5.49 1.26 -7.54
C VAL A 206 -4.01 0.97 -7.68
N ARG A 207 -3.67 -0.29 -7.93
CA ARG A 207 -2.30 -0.80 -7.93
C ARG A 207 -2.03 -1.57 -9.21
N GLY A 208 -0.77 -1.62 -9.63
CA GLY A 208 -0.35 -2.40 -10.80
C GLY A 208 1.15 -2.62 -10.83
N ASP A 209 1.57 -3.54 -11.71
CA ASP A 209 2.97 -3.87 -11.93
C ASP A 209 3.44 -3.35 -13.30
N PRO A 210 4.67 -2.82 -13.39
CA PRO A 210 5.26 -2.46 -14.67
C PRO A 210 5.57 -3.71 -15.50
N VAL A 211 5.35 -3.63 -16.81
CA VAL A 211 5.78 -4.64 -17.78
C VAL A 211 7.17 -4.30 -18.32
N GLY A 212 8.07 -5.28 -18.34
CA GLY A 212 9.43 -5.11 -18.85
C GLY A 212 10.34 -4.31 -17.91
N ALA A 213 11.21 -3.48 -18.48
CA ALA A 213 12.24 -2.72 -17.77
C ALA A 213 11.86 -1.24 -17.54
N VAL A 214 10.59 -0.87 -17.72
CA VAL A 214 10.15 0.52 -17.56
C VAL A 214 10.07 0.90 -16.09
N GLN A 215 10.63 2.06 -15.75
CA GLN A 215 10.63 2.57 -14.39
C GLN A 215 9.22 3.05 -13.98
N PRO A 216 8.77 2.78 -12.74
CA PRO A 216 7.45 3.21 -12.26
C PRO A 216 7.21 4.73 -12.37
N ASP A 217 8.24 5.54 -12.14
CA ASP A 217 8.16 7.00 -12.23
C ASP A 217 7.80 7.47 -13.65
N THR A 218 8.43 6.87 -14.67
CA THR A 218 8.12 7.14 -16.09
C THR A 218 6.68 6.75 -16.43
N LEU A 219 6.18 5.64 -15.88
CA LEU A 219 4.79 5.21 -16.10
C LEU A 219 3.79 6.15 -15.45
N ILE A 220 4.07 6.59 -14.23
CA ILE A 220 3.21 7.55 -13.52
C ILE A 220 3.20 8.89 -14.25
N ALA A 221 4.35 9.36 -14.76
CA ALA A 221 4.43 10.56 -15.59
C ALA A 221 3.65 10.41 -16.91
N ALA A 222 3.72 9.25 -17.56
CA ALA A 222 2.95 8.96 -18.78
C ALA A 222 1.43 8.88 -18.53
N LEU A 223 1.01 8.42 -17.34
CA LEU A 223 -0.38 8.36 -16.91
C LEU A 223 -0.92 9.71 -16.41
N ALA A 224 -0.05 10.61 -15.96
CA ALA A 224 -0.40 11.90 -15.39
C ALA A 224 -1.47 12.68 -16.17
N PRO A 225 -1.37 12.91 -17.51
CA PRO A 225 -2.37 13.71 -18.21
C PRO A 225 -3.78 13.09 -18.18
N LYS A 226 -3.88 11.76 -18.30
CA LYS A 226 -5.17 11.05 -18.23
C LYS A 226 -5.74 11.06 -16.80
N VAL A 227 -4.86 10.87 -15.82
CA VAL A 227 -5.22 10.85 -14.40
C VAL A 227 -5.62 12.25 -13.92
N ASP A 228 -4.97 13.30 -14.38
CA ASP A 228 -5.29 14.69 -14.07
C ASP A 228 -6.62 15.12 -14.70
N ALA A 229 -6.89 14.70 -15.95
CA ALA A 229 -8.20 14.89 -16.57
C ALA A 229 -9.32 14.19 -15.79
N PHE A 230 -9.08 12.97 -15.32
CA PHE A 230 -10.01 12.25 -14.45
C PHE A 230 -10.19 12.97 -13.10
N LYS A 231 -9.09 13.43 -12.49
CA LYS A 231 -9.09 14.16 -11.23
C LYS A 231 -9.92 15.45 -11.31
N ALA A 232 -9.88 16.15 -12.44
CA ALA A 232 -10.68 17.36 -12.66
C ALA A 232 -12.20 17.09 -12.73
N GLN A 233 -12.61 15.86 -13.07
CA GLN A 233 -14.00 15.44 -13.13
C GLN A 233 -14.50 14.83 -11.81
N LEU A 234 -13.62 14.64 -10.82
CA LEU A 234 -13.99 14.05 -9.54
C LEU A 234 -14.94 14.98 -8.78
N PRO A 235 -15.96 14.43 -8.11
CA PRO A 235 -16.83 15.21 -7.23
C PRO A 235 -16.05 15.87 -6.09
N PRO A 236 -16.56 16.98 -5.53
CA PRO A 236 -15.95 17.58 -4.34
C PRO A 236 -15.92 16.57 -3.19
N GLY A 237 -14.84 16.60 -2.41
CA GLY A 237 -14.63 15.68 -1.28
C GLY A 237 -13.82 14.42 -1.61
N PHE A 238 -13.50 14.19 -2.89
CA PHE A 238 -12.57 13.14 -3.31
C PHE A 238 -11.13 13.68 -3.40
N ARG A 239 -10.16 12.86 -2.96
CA ARG A 239 -8.73 13.18 -3.05
C ARG A 239 -8.01 12.06 -3.77
N LEU A 240 -7.33 12.41 -4.85
CA LEU A 240 -6.46 11.50 -5.60
C LEU A 240 -4.99 11.83 -5.31
N ALA A 241 -4.21 10.83 -4.93
CA ALA A 241 -2.77 10.96 -4.66
C ALA A 241 -1.99 9.78 -5.24
N ILE A 242 -0.73 10.03 -5.61
CA ILE A 242 0.22 8.96 -5.97
C ILE A 242 0.64 8.23 -4.68
N GLY A 243 0.80 6.91 -4.76
CA GLY A 243 1.30 6.07 -3.67
C GLY A 243 2.48 5.21 -4.11
N GLY A 244 2.87 4.29 -3.23
CA GLY A 244 3.92 3.31 -3.52
C GLY A 244 5.33 3.91 -3.50
N PRO A 245 6.30 3.24 -4.18
CA PRO A 245 7.72 3.61 -4.13
C PRO A 245 8.03 4.97 -4.72
N VAL A 246 7.19 5.44 -5.66
CA VAL A 246 7.35 6.74 -6.30
C VAL A 246 7.06 7.88 -5.31
N GLU A 247 6.05 7.74 -4.45
CA GLU A 247 5.80 8.70 -3.36
C GLU A 247 6.98 8.76 -2.38
N SER A 248 7.50 7.60 -1.95
CA SER A 248 8.63 7.56 -1.03
C SER A 248 9.90 8.16 -1.64
N SER A 249 10.16 7.89 -2.92
CA SER A 249 11.29 8.46 -3.65
C SER A 249 11.14 9.96 -3.81
N ALA A 250 9.94 10.45 -4.17
CA ALA A 250 9.66 11.88 -4.29
C ALA A 250 9.83 12.61 -2.95
N LYS A 251 9.36 12.02 -1.85
CA LYS A 251 9.51 12.58 -0.50
C LYS A 251 10.99 12.64 -0.09
N ALA A 252 11.77 11.60 -0.36
CA ALA A 252 13.20 11.57 -0.08
C ALA A 252 13.95 12.63 -0.92
N ASN A 253 13.66 12.71 -2.22
CA ASN A 253 14.25 13.70 -3.11
C ASN A 253 13.89 15.13 -2.70
N ALA A 254 12.66 15.38 -2.26
CA ALA A 254 12.24 16.69 -1.75
C ALA A 254 12.98 17.08 -0.46
N ALA A 255 13.23 16.13 0.45
CA ALA A 255 14.00 16.37 1.67
C ALA A 255 15.48 16.70 1.39
N ILE A 256 16.10 16.00 0.43
CA ILE A 256 17.43 16.35 -0.07
C ILE A 256 17.40 17.72 -0.73
N GLY A 257 16.39 17.96 -1.58
CA GLY A 257 16.03 19.24 -2.21
C GLY A 257 16.10 20.42 -1.22
N ALA A 258 15.38 20.29 -0.11
CA ALA A 258 15.32 21.30 0.94
C ALA A 258 16.67 21.52 1.66
N SER A 259 17.56 20.54 1.64
CA SER A 259 18.88 20.62 2.29
C SER A 259 19.96 21.26 1.40
N TRP A 260 19.72 21.42 0.09
CA TRP A 260 20.70 21.96 -0.85
C TRP A 260 21.24 23.34 -0.50
N PRO A 261 20.42 24.34 -0.10
CA PRO A 261 20.94 25.66 0.25
C PRO A 261 21.93 25.61 1.42
N LEU A 262 21.64 24.80 2.44
CA LEU A 262 22.51 24.63 3.60
C LEU A 262 23.84 23.98 3.18
N ILE A 263 23.78 22.92 2.38
CA ILE A 263 24.98 22.22 1.86
C ILE A 263 25.85 23.19 1.05
N LEU A 264 25.25 23.98 0.16
CA LEU A 264 25.97 24.95 -0.66
C LEU A 264 26.61 26.04 0.20
N ILE A 265 25.90 26.61 1.17
CA ILE A 265 26.44 27.63 2.07
C ILE A 265 27.60 27.05 2.88
N THR A 266 27.41 25.90 3.53
CA THR A 266 28.47 25.27 4.34
C THR A 266 29.70 24.92 3.50
N THR A 267 29.51 24.33 2.31
CA THR A 267 30.61 24.00 1.42
C THR A 267 31.33 25.26 0.94
N PHE A 268 30.58 26.29 0.54
CA PHE A 268 31.14 27.56 0.11
C PHE A 268 31.92 28.26 1.23
N THR A 269 31.40 28.28 2.46
CA THR A 269 32.11 28.82 3.62
C THR A 269 33.39 28.06 3.90
N LEU A 270 33.39 26.72 3.85
CA LEU A 270 34.61 25.93 4.01
C LEU A 270 35.65 26.23 2.93
N LEU A 271 35.22 26.34 1.67
CA LEU A 271 36.10 26.73 0.56
C LEU A 271 36.66 28.14 0.75
N MET A 272 35.85 29.08 1.24
CA MET A 272 36.28 30.45 1.52
C MET A 272 37.32 30.51 2.64
N LEU A 273 37.13 29.72 3.71
CA LEU A 273 38.11 29.58 4.79
C LEU A 273 39.41 28.96 4.31
N GLN A 274 39.35 28.00 3.37
CA GLN A 274 40.52 27.32 2.86
C GLN A 274 41.31 28.15 1.83
N LEU A 275 40.64 28.80 0.88
CA LEU A 275 41.27 29.53 -0.24
C LEU A 275 41.50 31.02 0.05
N GLY A 276 40.90 31.56 1.11
CA GLY A 276 41.00 32.97 1.51
C GLY A 276 40.46 33.97 0.48
N SER A 277 39.77 33.51 -0.57
CA SER A 277 39.34 34.35 -1.69
C SER A 277 37.97 33.93 -2.23
N PHE A 278 37.08 34.92 -2.37
CA PHE A 278 35.72 34.72 -2.91
C PHE A 278 35.75 34.21 -4.36
N SER A 279 36.53 34.85 -5.23
CA SER A 279 36.59 34.50 -6.66
C SER A 279 37.10 33.07 -6.88
N ARG A 280 38.09 32.64 -6.08
CA ARG A 280 38.62 31.28 -6.14
C ARG A 280 37.61 30.24 -5.65
N SER A 281 36.93 30.55 -4.55
CA SER A 281 35.88 29.67 -4.00
C SER A 281 34.72 29.50 -4.98
N LEU A 282 34.30 30.59 -5.63
CA LEU A 282 33.25 30.56 -6.65
C LEU A 282 33.68 29.76 -7.88
N LEU A 283 34.92 29.92 -8.34
CA LEU A 283 35.47 29.14 -9.45
C LEU A 283 35.38 27.64 -9.16
N VAL A 284 35.81 27.20 -7.98
CA VAL A 284 35.71 25.80 -7.55
C VAL A 284 34.25 25.31 -7.56
N VAL A 285 33.32 26.07 -6.97
CA VAL A 285 31.90 25.67 -6.95
C VAL A 285 31.30 25.57 -8.36
N LEU A 286 31.71 26.44 -9.29
CA LEU A 286 31.24 26.39 -10.69
C LEU A 286 31.76 25.16 -11.45
N THR A 287 32.81 24.49 -10.97
CA THR A 287 33.26 23.22 -11.58
C THR A 287 32.36 22.03 -11.23
N ALA A 288 31.65 22.07 -10.10
CA ALA A 288 30.81 20.96 -9.66
C ALA A 288 29.68 20.58 -10.65
N PRO A 289 28.89 21.53 -11.20
CA PRO A 289 27.86 21.22 -12.18
C PRO A 289 28.38 20.55 -13.47
N LEU A 290 29.63 20.78 -13.86
CA LEU A 290 30.21 20.18 -15.07
C LEU A 290 30.30 18.64 -14.96
N GLY A 291 30.39 18.10 -13.73
CA GLY A 291 30.37 16.66 -13.49
C GLY A 291 29.06 15.98 -13.90
N ILE A 292 27.95 16.73 -13.95
CA ILE A 292 26.64 16.20 -14.35
C ILE A 292 26.66 15.72 -15.81
N ILE A 293 27.42 16.38 -16.68
CA ILE A 293 27.55 16.01 -18.09
C ILE A 293 28.14 14.60 -18.22
N GLY A 294 29.20 14.30 -17.47
CA GLY A 294 29.83 12.99 -17.45
C GLY A 294 28.88 11.90 -16.92
N VAL A 295 28.12 12.20 -15.86
CA VAL A 295 27.14 11.27 -15.30
C VAL A 295 26.00 11.01 -16.29
N ALA A 296 25.49 12.04 -16.96
CA ALA A 296 24.44 11.90 -17.97
C ALA A 296 24.90 10.97 -19.12
N ILE A 297 26.12 11.17 -19.62
CA ILE A 297 26.69 10.30 -20.67
C ILE A 297 26.85 8.86 -20.15
N ALA A 298 27.39 8.68 -18.95
CA ALA A 298 27.59 7.34 -18.37
C ALA A 298 26.27 6.58 -18.17
N LEU A 299 25.22 7.25 -17.71
CA LEU A 299 23.89 6.65 -17.53
C LEU A 299 23.24 6.31 -18.89
N LEU A 300 23.37 7.19 -19.89
CA LEU A 300 22.84 6.93 -21.23
C LEU A 300 23.53 5.72 -21.89
N VAL A 301 24.86 5.63 -21.79
CA VAL A 301 25.64 4.50 -22.35
C VAL A 301 25.35 3.19 -21.62
N SER A 302 25.20 3.24 -20.29
CA SER A 302 24.91 2.03 -19.49
C SER A 302 23.44 1.62 -19.48
N GLY A 303 22.54 2.45 -20.03
CA GLY A 303 21.10 2.23 -20.01
C GLY A 303 20.50 2.13 -18.61
N GLN A 304 21.19 2.66 -17.58
CA GLN A 304 20.73 2.58 -16.20
C GLN A 304 19.79 3.73 -15.86
N PRO A 305 18.68 3.46 -15.15
CA PRO A 305 17.74 4.50 -14.77
C PRO A 305 18.36 5.48 -13.76
N MET A 306 17.91 6.73 -13.80
CA MET A 306 18.27 7.73 -12.81
C MET A 306 17.56 7.43 -11.48
N GLY A 307 18.19 6.61 -10.65
CA GLY A 307 17.68 6.23 -9.33
C GLY A 307 18.19 7.12 -8.19
N PHE A 308 17.63 6.90 -6.99
CA PHE A 308 18.10 7.54 -5.74
C PHE A 308 19.61 7.34 -5.49
N VAL A 309 20.12 6.14 -5.77
CA VAL A 309 21.55 5.82 -5.63
C VAL A 309 22.41 6.63 -6.60
N ALA A 310 21.95 6.85 -7.84
CA ALA A 310 22.67 7.68 -8.81
C ALA A 310 22.78 9.14 -8.33
N LEU A 311 21.73 9.67 -7.69
CA LEU A 311 21.74 11.01 -7.12
C LEU A 311 22.78 11.17 -6.00
N LEU A 312 22.93 10.18 -5.12
CA LEU A 312 24.01 10.17 -4.12
C LEU A 312 25.39 10.09 -4.77
N GLY A 313 25.53 9.31 -5.85
CA GLY A 313 26.74 9.24 -6.65
C GLY A 313 27.14 10.59 -7.24
N ILE A 314 26.19 11.36 -7.76
CA ILE A 314 26.43 12.72 -8.29
C ILE A 314 26.94 13.65 -7.18
N ILE A 315 26.34 13.60 -5.99
CA ILE A 315 26.77 14.42 -4.85
C ILE A 315 28.21 14.06 -4.45
N SER A 316 28.53 12.76 -4.39
CA SER A 316 29.88 12.30 -4.07
C SER A 316 30.91 12.71 -5.15
N LEU A 317 30.55 12.57 -6.43
CA LEU A 317 31.40 12.97 -7.55
C LEU A 317 31.65 14.48 -7.55
N SER A 318 30.61 15.28 -7.32
CA SER A 318 30.72 16.73 -7.17
C SER A 318 31.72 17.12 -6.07
N GLY A 319 31.66 16.46 -4.91
CA GLY A 319 32.63 16.63 -3.83
C GLY A 319 34.07 16.31 -4.24
N MET A 320 34.29 15.20 -4.96
CA MET A 320 35.61 14.83 -5.47
C MET A 320 36.15 15.81 -6.51
N ILE A 321 35.30 16.30 -7.42
CA ILE A 321 35.68 17.32 -8.41
C ILE A 321 36.09 18.61 -7.70
N MET A 322 35.29 19.08 -6.74
CA MET A 322 35.63 20.27 -5.96
C MET A 322 36.95 20.09 -5.21
N ARG A 323 37.19 18.93 -4.58
CA ARG A 323 38.47 18.63 -3.91
C ARG A 323 39.65 18.77 -4.88
N ASN A 324 39.56 18.20 -6.07
CA ASN A 324 40.63 18.27 -7.07
C ASN A 324 40.83 19.71 -7.59
N ALA A 325 39.74 20.46 -7.78
CA ALA A 325 39.80 21.86 -8.19
C ALA A 325 40.47 22.74 -7.12
N VAL A 326 40.22 22.49 -5.83
CA VAL A 326 40.90 23.19 -4.73
C VAL A 326 42.40 22.93 -4.75
N ILE A 327 42.82 21.67 -4.90
CA ILE A 327 44.25 21.30 -4.97
C ILE A 327 44.94 22.00 -6.14
N LEU A 328 44.31 22.02 -7.32
CA LEU A 328 44.86 22.70 -8.50
C LEU A 328 44.97 24.21 -8.30
N VAL A 329 43.96 24.85 -7.72
CA VAL A 329 43.99 26.30 -7.45
C VAL A 329 45.07 26.64 -6.43
N ASP A 330 45.25 25.82 -5.40
CA ASP A 330 46.30 26.00 -4.39
C ASP A 330 47.70 25.82 -5.01
N GLN A 331 47.90 24.80 -5.85
CA GLN A 331 49.17 24.59 -6.57
C GLN A 331 49.51 25.77 -7.49
N ILE A 332 48.55 26.27 -8.27
CA ILE A 332 48.74 27.44 -9.14
C ILE A 332 49.19 28.65 -8.31
N GLN A 333 48.65 28.79 -7.09
CA GLN A 333 49.02 29.90 -6.22
C GLN A 333 50.43 29.74 -5.64
N GLN A 334 50.85 28.52 -5.30
CA GLN A 334 52.21 28.23 -4.85
C GLN A 334 53.24 28.44 -5.98
N ASP A 335 52.90 28.08 -7.22
CA ASP A 335 53.80 28.23 -8.37
C ASP A 335 53.94 29.69 -8.86
N ILE A 336 52.96 30.55 -8.56
CA ILE A 336 52.99 31.98 -8.91
C ILE A 336 53.71 32.83 -7.83
N ALA A 337 53.76 32.35 -6.58
CA ALA A 337 54.36 33.03 -5.43
C ALA A 337 55.88 32.80 -5.34
#